data_AF-A0A354H086-F1
#
_entry.id   AF-A0A354H086-F1
#
_cell.length_a   1.000
_cell.length_b   1.000
_cell.length_c   1.000
_cell.angle_alpha   90.00
_cell.angle_beta   90.00
_cell.angle_gamma   90.00
#
_symmetry.space_group_name_H-M   'P 1'
#
loop_
_entity.id
_entity.type
_entity.pdbx_description
1 polymer ?
#
loop_
_entity_poly.entity_id
_entity_poly.type
_entity_poly.pdbx_seq_one_letter_code
_entity_poly.pdbx_strand_id
1 'polypeptide(L)'
;MVASVAEAKAEKKEKRPSTSHLKTVPETRELRDRVRAEAARVGLTFDRSRLLTKPVLQQTAEELLRGMGLGEQYLGFTMVCLTNEFWREQIQGVDFKRRLLLLPHCLKHAEGCPADYDEFGLDCKKCGACSIADFKVKAEDLGYKVLVSEGTPIVLKIIVSGHVDAIVGVACLNVLEKALDKILLAGIPCVAAPLLSSNCRSTSVDDDWVSELIDLKTPPPGAKTKTYVHLLRAANQICEEPELSRLAPRTRSLAPAPVEGLFSRDPK
;
A
#
# COMPACT_ATOMS: atom_id res chain seq x y z
N MET A 1 -12.82 19.30 -53.01
CA MET A 1 -12.02 18.11 -52.69
C MET A 1 -11.54 18.26 -51.26
N VAL A 2 -12.19 17.60 -50.30
CA VAL A 2 -11.82 17.63 -48.89
C VAL A 2 -11.31 16.24 -48.53
N ALA A 3 -10.05 16.17 -48.10
CA ALA A 3 -9.37 14.93 -47.74
C ALA A 3 -9.94 14.38 -46.42
N SER A 4 -10.35 13.11 -46.44
CA SER A 4 -10.75 12.36 -45.24
C SER A 4 -9.50 11.90 -44.50
N VAL A 5 -9.32 12.36 -43.26
CA VAL A 5 -8.28 11.89 -42.35
C VAL A 5 -8.69 10.50 -41.85
N ALA A 6 -7.83 9.50 -42.11
CA ALA A 6 -8.02 8.14 -41.65
C ALA A 6 -7.83 8.06 -40.12
N GLU A 7 -8.85 7.54 -39.42
CA GLU A 7 -8.80 7.28 -37.98
C GLU A 7 -7.85 6.11 -37.67
N ALA A 8 -6.86 6.37 -36.83
CA ALA A 8 -5.97 5.36 -36.29
C ALA A 8 -6.74 4.45 -35.32
N LYS A 9 -6.78 3.15 -35.60
CA LYS A 9 -7.39 2.13 -34.74
C LYS A 9 -6.59 1.99 -33.44
N ALA A 10 -7.26 2.21 -32.31
CA ALA A 10 -6.74 1.93 -30.99
C ALA A 10 -6.44 0.43 -30.81
N GLU A 11 -5.20 0.11 -30.45
CA GLU A 11 -4.76 -1.26 -30.15
C GLU A 11 -5.49 -1.82 -28.93
N LYS A 12 -6.07 -3.01 -29.08
CA LYS A 12 -6.75 -3.73 -28.01
C LYS A 12 -5.75 -4.18 -26.95
N LYS A 13 -5.84 -3.59 -25.76
CA LYS A 13 -5.10 -3.99 -24.56
C LYS A 13 -5.37 -5.47 -24.24
N GLU A 14 -4.34 -6.31 -24.30
CA GLU A 14 -4.43 -7.74 -23.95
C GLU A 14 -4.99 -7.92 -22.53
N LYS A 15 -6.06 -8.72 -22.41
CA LYS A 15 -6.67 -9.03 -21.12
C LYS A 15 -5.72 -9.94 -20.34
N ARG A 16 -5.18 -9.44 -19.22
CA ARG A 16 -4.40 -10.25 -18.27
C ARG A 16 -5.21 -11.48 -17.82
N PRO A 17 -4.58 -12.65 -17.65
CA PRO A 17 -5.25 -13.86 -17.16
C PRO A 17 -5.93 -13.63 -15.80
N SER A 18 -7.10 -14.26 -15.59
CA SER A 18 -7.80 -14.15 -14.30
C SER A 18 -7.11 -14.95 -13.21
N THR A 19 -6.55 -14.27 -12.21
CA THR A 19 -5.92 -14.90 -11.03
C THR A 19 -6.92 -15.23 -9.91
N SER A 20 -8.22 -15.16 -10.17
CA SER A 20 -9.27 -15.32 -9.15
C SER A 20 -9.25 -16.66 -8.42
N HIS A 21 -8.86 -17.74 -9.12
CA HIS A 21 -8.79 -19.09 -8.56
C HIS A 21 -7.70 -19.25 -7.49
N LEU A 22 -6.72 -18.36 -7.44
CA LEU A 22 -5.58 -18.37 -6.51
C LEU A 22 -5.85 -17.61 -5.20
N LYS A 23 -7.10 -17.16 -4.99
CA LYS A 23 -7.46 -16.14 -3.99
C LYS A 23 -8.57 -16.59 -3.06
N THR A 24 -8.46 -17.82 -2.59
CA THR A 24 -9.30 -18.34 -1.52
C THR A 24 -8.60 -18.11 -0.19
N VAL A 25 -9.33 -17.61 0.81
CA VAL A 25 -8.88 -17.59 2.20
C VAL A 25 -9.28 -18.93 2.83
N PRO A 26 -8.39 -19.65 3.53
CA PRO A 26 -8.75 -20.91 4.18
C PRO A 26 -9.97 -20.75 5.09
N GLU A 27 -10.94 -21.65 4.93
CA GLU A 27 -12.25 -21.54 5.57
C GLU A 27 -12.15 -21.67 7.10
N THR A 28 -11.37 -22.65 7.56
CA THR A 28 -11.20 -22.94 8.98
C THR A 28 -10.12 -22.08 9.60
N ARG A 29 -10.34 -21.68 10.86
CA ARG A 29 -9.38 -20.88 11.62
C ARG A 29 -8.07 -21.64 11.83
N GLU A 30 -8.18 -22.93 12.12
CA GLU A 30 -7.06 -23.83 12.36
C GLU A 30 -6.15 -23.91 11.12
N LEU A 31 -6.72 -23.93 9.92
CA LEU A 31 -5.94 -23.96 8.69
C LEU A 31 -5.23 -22.61 8.44
N ARG A 32 -5.91 -21.49 8.70
CA ARG A 32 -5.28 -20.15 8.62
C ARG A 32 -4.09 -20.04 9.57
N ASP A 33 -4.25 -20.46 10.81
CA ASP A 33 -3.19 -20.40 11.82
C ASP A 33 -2.02 -21.34 11.49
N ARG A 34 -2.30 -22.53 10.94
CA ARG A 34 -1.25 -23.44 10.44
C ARG A 34 -0.42 -22.81 9.33
N VAL A 35 -1.06 -22.16 8.34
CA VAL A 35 -0.34 -21.49 7.24
C VAL A 35 0.47 -20.30 7.78
N ARG A 36 -0.07 -19.52 8.72
CA ARG A 36 0.65 -18.42 9.38
C ARG A 36 1.88 -18.93 10.14
N ALA A 37 1.76 -20.03 10.87
CA ALA A 37 2.87 -20.63 11.62
C ALA A 37 4.00 -21.12 10.70
N GLU A 38 3.66 -21.80 9.59
CA GLU A 38 4.67 -22.19 8.60
C GLU A 38 5.29 -20.98 7.89
N ALA A 39 4.50 -19.95 7.58
CA ALA A 39 5.02 -18.71 7.03
C ALA A 39 6.00 -18.02 7.98
N ALA A 40 5.74 -18.03 9.30
CA ALA A 40 6.66 -17.51 10.31
C ALA A 40 7.97 -18.30 10.33
N ARG A 41 7.90 -19.64 10.25
CA ARG A 41 9.09 -20.50 10.17
C ARG A 41 9.94 -20.21 8.94
N VAL A 42 9.30 -20.04 7.78
CA VAL A 42 9.97 -19.65 6.52
C VAL A 42 10.50 -18.21 6.61
N GLY A 43 9.77 -17.30 7.25
CA GLY A 43 10.16 -15.90 7.42
C GLY A 43 11.50 -15.72 8.16
N LEU A 44 11.90 -16.67 9.00
CA LEU A 44 13.22 -16.66 9.66
C LEU A 44 14.38 -16.82 8.66
N THR A 45 14.14 -17.39 7.48
CA THR A 45 15.19 -17.63 6.47
C THR A 45 15.34 -16.48 5.47
N PHE A 46 14.46 -15.47 5.52
CA PHE A 46 14.52 -14.35 4.58
C PHE A 46 15.73 -13.45 4.81
N ASP A 47 16.49 -13.23 3.72
CA ASP A 47 17.51 -12.19 3.66
C ASP A 47 16.85 -10.80 3.55
N ARG A 48 16.82 -10.09 4.67
CA ARG A 48 16.25 -8.74 4.80
C ARG A 48 17.19 -7.63 4.33
N SER A 49 18.39 -7.96 3.84
CA SER A 49 19.33 -6.98 3.27
C SER A 49 18.91 -6.51 1.87
N ARG A 50 18.02 -7.27 1.21
CA ARG A 50 17.50 -7.02 -0.14
C ARG A 50 15.98 -6.92 -0.09
N LEU A 51 15.41 -6.24 -1.09
CA LEU A 51 13.95 -6.18 -1.24
C LEU A 51 13.42 -7.54 -1.73
N LEU A 52 12.32 -7.97 -1.12
CA LEU A 52 11.56 -9.12 -1.57
C LEU A 52 10.92 -8.81 -2.94
N THR A 53 11.08 -9.72 -3.89
CA THR A 53 10.48 -9.58 -5.22
C THR A 53 9.27 -10.51 -5.35
N LYS A 54 8.31 -10.14 -6.21
CA LYS A 54 7.12 -10.95 -6.45
C LYS A 54 7.45 -12.39 -6.91
N PRO A 55 8.38 -12.63 -7.85
CA PRO A 55 8.71 -14.00 -8.27
C PRO A 55 9.24 -14.87 -7.13
N VAL A 56 10.13 -14.32 -6.30
CA VAL A 56 10.67 -15.02 -5.13
C VAL A 56 9.55 -15.33 -4.14
N LEU A 57 8.72 -14.35 -3.80
CA LEU A 57 7.59 -14.53 -2.90
C LEU A 57 6.59 -15.58 -3.40
N GLN A 58 6.28 -15.56 -4.70
CA GLN A 58 5.37 -16.53 -5.31
C GLN A 58 5.96 -17.93 -5.25
N GLN A 59 7.22 -18.11 -5.64
CA GLN A 59 7.90 -19.40 -5.57
C GLN A 59 7.93 -19.95 -4.13
N THR A 60 8.29 -19.11 -3.15
CA THR A 60 8.30 -19.51 -1.74
C THR A 60 6.90 -19.89 -1.25
N ALA A 61 5.86 -19.19 -1.68
CA ALA A 61 4.48 -19.52 -1.33
C ALA A 61 4.03 -20.86 -1.94
N GLU A 62 4.38 -21.13 -3.21
CA GLU A 62 4.10 -22.39 -3.89
C GLU A 62 4.82 -23.58 -3.22
N GLU A 63 6.08 -23.40 -2.83
CA GLU A 63 6.87 -24.41 -2.10
C GLU A 63 6.29 -24.71 -0.71
N LEU A 64 5.86 -23.66 0.02
CA LEU A 64 5.20 -23.79 1.32
C LEU A 64 3.89 -24.58 1.19
N LEU A 65 3.04 -24.20 0.22
CA LEU A 65 1.77 -24.91 -0.03
C LEU A 65 1.99 -26.38 -0.39
N ARG A 66 2.96 -26.66 -1.25
CA ARG A 66 3.35 -28.03 -1.63
C ARG A 66 3.82 -28.83 -0.41
N GLY A 67 4.63 -28.23 0.46
CA GLY A 67 5.10 -28.87 1.69
C GLY A 67 3.98 -29.17 2.69
N MET A 68 2.92 -28.36 2.70
CA MET A 68 1.74 -28.57 3.55
C MET A 68 0.68 -29.49 2.91
N GLY A 69 0.85 -29.90 1.65
CA GLY A 69 -0.16 -30.65 0.89
C GLY A 69 -1.43 -29.83 0.59
N LEU A 70 -1.30 -28.50 0.48
CA LEU A 70 -2.40 -27.59 0.20
C LEU A 70 -2.44 -27.20 -1.28
N GLY A 71 -3.63 -26.90 -1.78
CA GLY A 71 -3.83 -26.51 -3.18
C GLY A 71 -3.45 -25.06 -3.47
N GLU A 72 -3.24 -24.76 -4.75
CA GLU A 72 -2.83 -23.43 -5.25
C GLU A 72 -3.87 -22.32 -4.99
N GLN A 73 -5.12 -22.68 -4.67
CA GLN A 73 -6.16 -21.71 -4.35
C GLN A 73 -5.83 -20.82 -3.15
N TYR A 74 -4.91 -21.26 -2.27
CA TYR A 74 -4.47 -20.50 -1.10
C TYR A 74 -3.18 -19.69 -1.35
N LEU A 75 -2.73 -19.58 -2.60
CA LEU A 75 -1.49 -18.87 -2.96
C LEU A 75 -1.52 -17.41 -2.49
N GLY A 76 -2.60 -16.68 -2.80
CA GLY A 76 -2.73 -15.27 -2.41
C GLY A 76 -2.70 -15.08 -0.90
N PHE A 77 -3.37 -15.95 -0.14
CA PHE A 77 -3.34 -15.93 1.32
C PHE A 77 -1.93 -16.19 1.87
N THR A 78 -1.25 -17.21 1.33
CA THR A 78 0.10 -17.60 1.74
C THR A 78 1.12 -16.50 1.45
N MET A 79 1.01 -15.83 0.30
CA MET A 79 1.86 -14.69 -0.05
C MET A 79 1.69 -13.53 0.93
N VAL A 80 0.47 -13.27 1.42
CA VAL A 80 0.23 -12.25 2.46
C VAL A 80 0.92 -12.65 3.76
N CYS A 81 0.76 -13.90 4.21
CA CYS A 81 1.42 -14.40 5.41
C CYS A 81 2.95 -14.26 5.33
N LEU A 82 3.57 -14.69 4.23
CA LEU A 82 5.01 -14.55 4.02
C LEU A 82 5.46 -13.09 3.96
N THR A 83 4.68 -12.22 3.31
CA THR A 83 4.99 -10.77 3.26
C THR A 83 4.94 -10.15 4.64
N ASN A 84 3.97 -10.55 5.48
CA ASN A 84 3.89 -10.08 6.86
C ASN A 84 5.16 -10.44 7.62
N GLU A 85 5.66 -11.67 7.49
CA GLU A 85 6.87 -12.13 8.18
C GLU A 85 8.15 -11.47 7.65
N PHE A 86 8.19 -11.15 6.36
CA PHE A 86 9.30 -10.39 5.78
C PHE A 86 9.41 -8.98 6.39
N TRP A 87 8.27 -8.30 6.59
CA TRP A 87 8.18 -6.92 7.09
C TRP A 87 7.96 -6.78 8.60
N ARG A 88 7.74 -7.90 9.32
CA ARG A 88 7.35 -7.91 10.74
C ARG A 88 8.32 -7.13 11.61
N GLU A 89 9.62 -7.36 11.45
CA GLU A 89 10.66 -6.69 12.25
C GLU A 89 10.73 -5.19 11.96
N GLN A 90 10.61 -4.82 10.69
CA GLN A 90 10.72 -3.45 10.22
C GLN A 90 9.53 -2.63 10.71
N ILE A 91 8.32 -3.17 10.64
CA ILE A 91 7.15 -2.46 11.17
C ILE A 91 7.23 -2.32 12.69
N GLN A 92 7.69 -3.35 13.40
CA GLN A 92 7.86 -3.30 14.85
C GLN A 92 8.79 -2.17 15.30
N GLY A 93 9.84 -1.88 14.52
CA GLY A 93 10.78 -0.78 14.79
C GLY A 93 10.27 0.63 14.46
N VAL A 94 9.11 0.77 13.80
CA VAL A 94 8.50 2.06 13.47
C VAL A 94 7.63 2.55 14.63
N ASP A 95 7.77 3.81 15.05
CA ASP A 95 6.91 4.43 16.06
C ASP A 95 5.44 4.40 15.61
N PHE A 96 4.50 4.07 16.50
CA PHE A 96 3.07 4.00 16.20
C PHE A 96 2.53 5.28 15.56
N LYS A 97 3.01 6.46 15.97
CA LYS A 97 2.60 7.75 15.35
C LYS A 97 3.02 7.92 13.89
N ARG A 98 3.91 7.06 13.42
CA ARG A 98 4.42 6.99 12.05
C ARG A 98 3.80 5.82 11.29
N ARG A 99 2.75 5.18 11.81
CA ARG A 99 2.04 4.08 11.14
C ARG A 99 0.66 4.53 10.67
N LEU A 100 0.25 3.97 9.54
CA LEU A 100 -1.11 4.09 9.02
C LEU A 100 -1.85 2.78 9.22
N LEU A 101 -2.99 2.81 9.90
CA LEU A 101 -3.96 1.72 9.85
C LEU A 101 -4.93 1.99 8.69
N LEU A 102 -4.95 1.09 7.71
CA LEU A 102 -5.86 1.16 6.57
C LEU A 102 -6.94 0.08 6.70
N LEU A 103 -8.19 0.51 6.85
CA LEU A 103 -9.35 -0.37 6.97
C LEU A 103 -10.22 -0.28 5.69
N PRO A 104 -10.85 -1.39 5.28
CA PRO A 104 -11.74 -1.39 4.13
C PRO A 104 -13.14 -0.96 4.55
N HIS A 105 -13.84 -0.21 3.69
CA HIS A 105 -15.24 0.14 3.96
C HIS A 105 -16.17 -1.09 3.93
N CYS A 106 -15.73 -2.22 3.34
CA CYS A 106 -16.47 -3.48 3.31
C CYS A 106 -16.80 -4.08 4.69
N LEU A 107 -16.06 -3.69 5.75
CA LEU A 107 -16.37 -4.06 7.13
C LEU A 107 -17.54 -3.26 7.71
N LYS A 108 -17.97 -2.16 7.06
CA LYS A 108 -19.12 -1.36 7.49
C LYS A 108 -20.37 -2.21 7.46
N HIS A 109 -21.16 -2.14 8.52
CA HIS A 109 -22.51 -2.70 8.51
C HIS A 109 -23.41 -1.87 7.58
N ALA A 110 -23.96 -2.51 6.54
CA ALA A 110 -24.61 -1.83 5.42
C ALA A 110 -25.79 -0.92 5.84
N GLU A 111 -26.54 -1.31 6.87
CA GLU A 111 -27.81 -0.66 7.24
C GLU A 111 -27.72 0.13 8.55
N GLY A 112 -26.69 -0.11 9.37
CA GLY A 112 -26.62 0.40 10.75
C GLY A 112 -25.55 1.45 11.00
N CYS A 113 -24.70 1.78 10.03
CA CYS A 113 -23.56 2.66 10.25
C CYS A 113 -23.83 4.10 9.74
N PRO A 114 -23.86 5.11 10.64
CA PRO A 114 -24.19 6.51 10.36
C PRO A 114 -23.00 7.33 9.80
N ALA A 115 -21.94 6.65 9.37
CA ALA A 115 -20.74 7.26 8.84
C ALA A 115 -20.94 7.74 7.41
N ASP A 116 -20.49 8.97 7.16
CA ASP A 116 -20.52 9.65 5.87
C ASP A 116 -19.20 9.42 5.12
N TYR A 117 -19.18 9.70 3.82
CA TYR A 117 -17.97 9.66 3.00
C TYR A 117 -17.48 11.08 2.73
N ASP A 118 -16.18 11.30 2.90
CA ASP A 118 -15.48 12.50 2.49
C ASP A 118 -14.55 12.21 1.29
N GLU A 119 -13.71 13.18 0.92
CA GLU A 119 -12.77 13.05 -0.19
C GLU A 119 -11.63 12.03 0.06
N PHE A 120 -11.41 11.62 1.30
CA PHE A 120 -10.35 10.71 1.71
C PHE A 120 -10.87 9.29 1.99
N GLY A 121 -12.10 9.15 2.50
CA GLY A 121 -12.70 7.86 2.82
C GLY A 121 -13.98 7.96 3.66
N LEU A 122 -14.27 6.89 4.39
CA LEU A 122 -15.40 6.80 5.32
C LEU A 122 -15.02 7.44 6.66
N ASP A 123 -15.75 8.46 7.10
CA ASP A 123 -15.56 9.07 8.42
C ASP A 123 -16.30 8.26 9.50
N CYS A 124 -15.60 7.24 10.02
CA CYS A 124 -16.14 6.40 11.09
C CYS A 124 -16.34 7.19 12.40
N LYS A 125 -17.61 7.42 12.77
CA LYS A 125 -18.04 8.07 14.03
C LYS A 125 -18.00 7.17 15.28
N LYS A 126 -17.30 6.02 15.22
CA LYS A 126 -17.18 5.04 16.32
C LYS A 126 -18.53 4.57 16.89
N CYS A 127 -19.50 4.33 16.01
CA CYS A 127 -20.88 3.97 16.39
C CYS A 127 -21.04 2.57 17.02
N GLY A 128 -20.01 1.72 17.02
CA GLY A 128 -20.07 0.35 17.56
C GLY A 128 -20.79 -0.67 16.68
N ALA A 129 -21.32 -0.29 15.51
CA ALA A 129 -22.06 -1.22 14.62
C ALA A 129 -21.17 -2.23 13.85
N CYS A 130 -19.85 -2.07 13.89
CA CYS A 130 -18.88 -2.94 13.20
C CYS A 130 -17.49 -2.85 13.85
N SER A 131 -16.62 -3.82 13.56
CA SER A 131 -15.26 -3.90 14.11
C SER A 131 -14.33 -2.75 13.72
N ILE A 132 -14.69 -1.94 12.71
CA ILE A 132 -13.95 -0.71 12.34
C ILE A 132 -13.82 0.22 13.55
N ALA A 133 -14.86 0.35 14.37
CA ALA A 133 -14.84 1.25 15.53
C ALA A 133 -13.78 0.81 16.55
N ASP A 134 -13.72 -0.49 16.85
CA ASP A 134 -12.80 -1.05 17.83
C ASP A 134 -11.35 -0.93 17.37
N PHE A 135 -11.07 -1.25 16.10
CA PHE A 135 -9.73 -1.07 15.53
C PHE A 135 -9.31 0.39 15.47
N LYS A 136 -10.23 1.30 15.11
CA LYS A 136 -9.96 2.74 15.05
C LYS A 136 -9.59 3.28 16.43
N VAL A 137 -10.38 2.98 17.46
CA VAL A 137 -10.09 3.41 18.85
C VAL A 137 -8.72 2.89 19.27
N LYS A 138 -8.50 1.58 19.16
CA LYS A 138 -7.24 0.94 19.56
C LYS A 138 -6.02 1.56 18.88
N ALA A 139 -6.10 1.77 17.57
CA ALA A 139 -4.97 2.32 16.81
C ALA A 139 -4.74 3.81 17.14
N GLU A 140 -5.79 4.61 17.29
CA GLU A 140 -5.68 6.03 17.67
C GLU A 140 -5.08 6.19 19.08
N ASP A 141 -5.44 5.32 20.03
CA ASP A 141 -4.88 5.32 21.39
C ASP A 141 -3.37 5.06 21.40
N LEU A 142 -2.88 4.27 20.44
CA LEU A 142 -1.44 4.04 20.21
C LEU A 142 -0.78 5.18 19.41
N GLY A 143 -1.56 6.08 18.81
CA GLY A 143 -1.10 7.23 18.03
C GLY A 143 -1.12 7.03 16.52
N TYR A 144 -1.65 5.92 15.99
CA TYR A 144 -1.74 5.69 14.56
C TYR A 144 -2.54 6.80 13.86
N LYS A 145 -2.20 7.03 12.59
CA LYS A 145 -3.17 7.62 11.66
C LYS A 145 -4.08 6.49 11.18
N VAL A 146 -5.39 6.71 11.17
CA VAL A 146 -6.37 5.72 10.69
C VAL A 146 -7.08 6.26 9.46
N LEU A 147 -7.20 5.43 8.42
CA LEU A 147 -7.93 5.74 7.21
C LEU A 147 -8.85 4.57 6.85
N VAL A 148 -10.12 4.86 6.58
CA VAL A 148 -11.07 3.87 6.08
C VAL A 148 -11.34 4.14 4.60
N SER A 149 -10.63 3.46 3.71
CA SER A 149 -10.69 3.75 2.27
C SER A 149 -10.25 2.54 1.44
N GLU A 150 -10.71 2.47 0.19
CA GLU A 150 -10.27 1.44 -0.77
C GLU A 150 -9.13 1.89 -1.70
N GLY A 151 -8.72 3.16 -1.62
CA GLY A 151 -7.77 3.75 -2.55
C GLY A 151 -6.29 3.48 -2.20
N THR A 152 -5.57 2.76 -3.06
CA THR A 152 -4.09 2.73 -2.99
C THR A 152 -3.40 4.09 -3.29
N PRO A 153 -3.94 4.98 -4.18
CA PRO A 153 -3.26 6.25 -4.50
C PRO A 153 -3.09 7.18 -3.30
N ILE A 154 -4.12 7.31 -2.45
CA ILE A 154 -4.06 8.17 -1.26
C ILE A 154 -3.01 7.66 -0.26
N VAL A 155 -2.94 6.35 -0.06
CA VAL A 155 -1.96 5.71 0.83
C VAL A 155 -0.53 6.04 0.38
N LEU A 156 -0.24 5.93 -0.91
CA LEU A 156 1.07 6.29 -1.45
C LEU A 156 1.38 7.77 -1.24
N LYS A 157 0.41 8.67 -1.45
CA LYS A 157 0.58 10.11 -1.19
C LYS A 157 0.92 10.38 0.28
N ILE A 158 0.27 9.73 1.24
CA ILE A 158 0.54 9.88 2.68
C ILE A 158 1.98 9.44 3.03
N ILE A 159 2.48 8.37 2.40
CA ILE A 159 3.84 7.86 2.63
C ILE A 159 4.90 8.78 2.02
N VAL A 160 4.67 9.19 0.76
CA VAL A 160 5.59 10.03 -0.01
C VAL A 160 5.65 11.46 0.52
N SER A 161 4.56 11.99 1.07
CA SER A 161 4.55 13.26 1.80
C SER A 161 5.18 13.19 3.18
N GLY A 162 5.59 12.00 3.64
CA GLY A 162 6.32 11.83 4.88
C GLY A 162 5.47 11.82 6.14
N HIS A 163 4.16 11.60 6.04
CA HIS A 163 3.28 11.52 7.22
C HIS A 163 3.38 10.19 7.96
N VAL A 164 3.67 9.09 7.25
CA VAL A 164 3.80 7.73 7.80
C VAL A 164 4.95 6.97 7.12
N ASP A 165 5.54 6.02 7.83
CA ASP A 165 6.66 5.18 7.40
C ASP A 165 6.28 3.70 7.22
N ALA A 166 5.12 3.26 7.75
CA ALA A 166 4.64 1.88 7.61
C ALA A 166 3.12 1.79 7.59
N ILE A 167 2.61 0.67 7.07
CA ILE A 167 1.17 0.39 6.92
C ILE A 167 0.79 -0.89 7.67
N VAL A 168 -0.29 -0.82 8.46
CA VAL A 168 -1.06 -1.99 8.90
C VAL A 168 -2.36 -1.98 8.10
N GLY A 169 -2.63 -3.04 7.33
CA GLY A 169 -3.76 -3.08 6.40
C GLY A 169 -4.77 -4.17 6.71
N VAL A 170 -6.03 -3.92 6.38
CA VAL A 170 -7.06 -4.95 6.29
C VAL A 170 -7.73 -4.83 4.93
N ALA A 171 -7.80 -5.91 4.17
CA ALA A 171 -8.43 -5.91 2.85
C ALA A 171 -8.67 -7.33 2.31
N CYS A 172 -9.48 -7.47 1.26
CA CYS A 172 -9.63 -8.74 0.57
C CYS A 172 -8.39 -9.06 -0.28
N LEU A 173 -8.17 -10.34 -0.60
CA LEU A 173 -7.00 -10.78 -1.38
C LEU A 173 -6.89 -10.10 -2.75
N ASN A 174 -8.02 -9.69 -3.36
CA ASN A 174 -8.03 -8.96 -4.63
C ASN A 174 -7.39 -7.56 -4.55
N VAL A 175 -7.53 -6.90 -3.40
CA VAL A 175 -6.93 -5.57 -3.16
C VAL A 175 -5.49 -5.75 -2.69
N LEU A 176 -5.23 -6.70 -1.79
CA LEU A 176 -3.90 -6.97 -1.25
C LEU A 176 -2.90 -7.35 -2.35
N GLU A 177 -3.26 -8.23 -3.29
CA GLU A 177 -2.37 -8.61 -4.41
C GLU A 177 -1.96 -7.40 -5.25
N LYS A 178 -2.88 -6.48 -5.55
CA LYS A 178 -2.58 -5.26 -6.32
C LYS A 178 -1.72 -4.28 -5.53
N ALA A 179 -1.91 -4.21 -4.22
CA ALA A 179 -1.11 -3.37 -3.34
C ALA A 179 0.31 -3.93 -3.18
N LEU A 180 0.44 -5.25 -3.06
CA LEU A 180 1.70 -5.97 -2.87
C LEU A 180 2.71 -5.61 -3.97
N ASP A 181 2.30 -5.57 -5.24
CA ASP A 181 3.18 -5.19 -6.35
C ASP A 181 3.84 -3.81 -6.13
N LYS A 182 3.06 -2.83 -5.67
CA LYS A 182 3.53 -1.46 -5.44
C LYS A 182 4.38 -1.36 -4.17
N ILE A 183 4.02 -2.12 -3.14
CA ILE A 183 4.71 -2.16 -1.85
C ILE A 183 6.10 -2.78 -2.01
N LEU A 184 6.20 -3.92 -2.69
CA LEU A 184 7.48 -4.60 -2.94
C LEU A 184 8.40 -3.72 -3.80
N LEU A 185 7.85 -3.06 -4.83
CA LEU A 185 8.60 -2.14 -5.68
C LEU A 185 9.12 -0.91 -4.90
N ALA A 186 8.28 -0.30 -4.06
CA ALA A 186 8.63 0.90 -3.30
C ALA A 186 9.42 0.60 -2.01
N GLY A 187 9.48 -0.67 -1.59
CA GLY A 187 10.10 -1.09 -0.33
C GLY A 187 9.41 -0.49 0.88
N ILE A 188 8.08 -0.45 0.88
CA ILE A 188 7.28 0.12 1.97
C ILE A 188 7.03 -0.98 3.01
N PRO A 189 7.41 -0.80 4.28
CA PRO A 189 7.06 -1.74 5.34
C PRO A 189 5.55 -1.87 5.51
N CYS A 190 5.02 -3.08 5.38
CA CYS A 190 3.61 -3.33 5.59
C CYS A 190 3.31 -4.71 6.18
N VAL A 191 2.23 -4.79 6.95
CA VAL A 191 1.59 -6.06 7.32
C VAL A 191 0.09 -5.94 7.05
N ALA A 192 -0.57 -7.05 6.75
CA ALA A 192 -2.00 -7.05 6.50
C ALA A 192 -2.73 -8.31 6.98
N ALA A 193 -3.99 -8.13 7.39
CA ALA A 193 -4.93 -9.22 7.64
C ALA A 193 -5.94 -9.33 6.47
N PRO A 194 -6.04 -10.49 5.79
CA PRO A 194 -7.05 -10.72 4.78
C PRO A 194 -8.46 -10.77 5.35
N LEU A 195 -9.43 -10.19 4.63
CA LEU A 195 -10.86 -10.42 4.88
C LEU A 195 -11.23 -11.87 4.55
N LEU A 196 -12.14 -12.47 5.32
CA LEU A 196 -12.58 -13.86 5.15
C LEU A 196 -13.45 -14.05 3.90
N SER A 197 -14.04 -12.98 3.38
CA SER A 197 -14.79 -13.02 2.12
C SER A 197 -14.49 -11.79 1.25
N SER A 198 -14.74 -11.93 -0.06
CA SER A 198 -14.55 -10.88 -1.07
C SER A 198 -15.88 -10.34 -1.62
N ASN A 199 -16.99 -10.58 -0.92
CA ASN A 199 -18.34 -10.19 -1.34
C ASN A 199 -18.64 -8.69 -1.18
N CYS A 200 -17.66 -7.89 -0.75
CA CYS A 200 -17.74 -6.43 -0.54
C CYS A 200 -18.98 -5.95 0.25
N ARG A 201 -19.55 -6.79 1.12
CA ARG A 201 -20.69 -6.42 1.98
C ARG A 201 -20.69 -7.24 3.26
N SER A 202 -20.62 -6.54 4.40
CA SER A 202 -20.71 -7.13 5.75
C SER A 202 -19.81 -8.35 5.91
N THR A 203 -18.55 -8.20 5.48
CA THR A 203 -17.53 -9.24 5.60
C THR A 203 -16.94 -9.26 7.01
N SER A 204 -16.18 -10.31 7.33
CA SER A 204 -15.51 -10.49 8.61
C SER A 204 -14.00 -10.68 8.41
N VAL A 205 -13.27 -10.53 9.51
CA VAL A 205 -11.83 -10.70 9.60
C VAL A 205 -11.51 -11.43 10.92
N ASP A 206 -10.34 -12.04 11.02
CA ASP A 206 -9.83 -12.51 12.31
C ASP A 206 -9.45 -11.30 13.17
N ASP A 207 -10.36 -10.85 14.04
CA ASP A 207 -10.22 -9.61 14.82
C ASP A 207 -9.01 -9.62 15.77
N ASP A 208 -8.67 -10.79 16.30
CA ASP A 208 -7.49 -11.01 17.13
C ASP A 208 -6.19 -10.92 16.32
N TRP A 209 -6.19 -11.38 15.05
CA TRP A 209 -5.05 -11.22 14.16
C TRP A 209 -4.85 -9.73 13.81
N VAL A 210 -5.92 -8.99 13.51
CA VAL A 210 -5.83 -7.54 13.27
C VAL A 210 -5.27 -6.83 14.51
N SER A 211 -5.77 -7.22 15.70
CA SER A 211 -5.29 -6.70 16.98
C SER A 211 -3.80 -6.98 17.20
N GLU A 212 -3.34 -8.19 16.93
CA GLU A 212 -1.91 -8.56 16.99
C GLU A 212 -1.07 -7.66 16.08
N LEU A 213 -1.53 -7.42 14.85
CA LEU A 213 -0.81 -6.58 13.87
C LEU A 213 -0.73 -5.11 14.32
N ILE A 214 -1.79 -4.58 14.94
CA ILE A 214 -1.80 -3.21 15.48
C ILE A 214 -0.81 -3.08 16.65
N ASP A 215 -0.73 -4.10 17.50
CA ASP A 215 0.11 -4.07 18.71
C ASP A 215 1.60 -4.37 18.44
N LEU A 216 1.97 -4.71 17.21
CA LEU A 216 3.35 -5.09 16.86
C LEU A 216 4.36 -4.03 17.31
N LYS A 217 5.10 -4.33 18.38
CA LYS A 217 6.14 -3.46 18.91
C LYS A 217 7.26 -4.29 19.51
N THR A 218 8.47 -4.00 19.09
CA THR A 218 9.71 -4.44 19.74
C THR A 218 10.71 -3.29 19.69
N PRO A 219 11.73 -3.29 20.57
CA PRO A 219 12.86 -2.39 20.40
C PRO A 219 13.45 -2.55 18.98
N PRO A 220 13.93 -1.46 18.36
CA PRO A 220 14.26 -1.43 16.94
C PRO A 220 15.26 -2.55 16.59
N PRO A 221 15.02 -3.31 15.50
CA PRO A 221 15.91 -4.39 15.09
C PRO A 221 17.32 -3.86 14.79
N GLY A 222 18.34 -4.70 15.00
CA GLY A 222 19.71 -4.38 14.64
C GLY A 222 19.95 -4.26 13.12
N ALA A 223 19.07 -4.84 12.30
CA ALA A 223 19.14 -4.81 10.84
C ALA A 223 18.03 -3.93 10.25
N LYS A 224 18.41 -2.96 9.41
CA LYS A 224 17.48 -2.12 8.65
C LYS A 224 17.40 -2.61 7.21
N THR A 225 16.22 -2.99 6.74
CA THR A 225 15.99 -3.28 5.31
C THR A 225 16.10 -1.99 4.50
N LYS A 226 16.74 -2.08 3.33
CA LYS A 226 16.83 -0.96 2.38
C LYS A 226 15.43 -0.65 1.86
N THR A 227 14.94 0.57 2.11
CA THR A 227 13.66 1.09 1.62
C THR A 227 13.90 2.25 0.67
N TYR A 228 13.10 2.40 -0.39
CA TYR A 228 13.19 3.56 -1.29
C TYR A 228 12.33 4.74 -0.84
N VAL A 229 11.63 4.64 0.28
CA VAL A 229 10.75 5.70 0.80
C VAL A 229 11.48 7.03 0.96
N HIS A 230 12.75 7.02 1.39
CA HIS A 230 13.56 8.24 1.50
C HIS A 230 13.86 8.90 0.15
N LEU A 231 14.15 8.10 -0.89
CA LEU A 231 14.36 8.61 -2.25
C LEU A 231 13.05 9.14 -2.84
N LEU A 232 11.93 8.43 -2.62
CA LEU A 232 10.61 8.87 -3.06
C LEU A 232 10.22 10.21 -2.42
N ARG A 233 10.54 10.41 -1.14
CA ARG A 233 10.33 11.68 -0.44
C ARG A 233 11.19 12.80 -1.00
N ALA A 234 12.48 12.54 -1.20
CA ALA A 234 13.39 13.53 -1.80
C ALA A 234 12.94 13.91 -3.22
N ALA A 235 12.54 12.93 -4.03
CA ALA A 235 11.99 13.17 -5.37
C ALA A 235 10.69 13.98 -5.32
N ASN A 236 9.81 13.72 -4.35
CA ASN A 236 8.59 14.51 -4.19
C ASN A 236 8.89 15.95 -3.77
N GLN A 237 9.85 16.17 -2.87
CA GLN A 237 10.26 17.51 -2.43
C GLN A 237 10.79 18.37 -3.57
N ILE A 238 11.49 17.78 -4.54
CA ILE A 238 11.95 18.48 -5.76
C ILE A 238 10.77 19.07 -6.57
N CYS A 239 9.61 18.42 -6.53
CA CYS A 239 8.41 18.82 -7.25
C CYS A 239 7.51 19.78 -6.46
N GLU A 240 7.86 20.13 -5.23
CA GLU A 240 7.10 21.06 -4.37
C GLU A 240 7.76 22.44 -4.36
N GLU A 241 7.00 23.48 -4.00
CA GLU A 241 7.58 24.81 -3.79
C GLU A 241 8.36 24.88 -2.47
N PRO A 242 9.49 25.62 -2.40
CA PRO A 242 10.06 26.52 -3.42
C PRO A 242 11.01 25.83 -4.42
N GLU A 243 11.29 24.53 -4.27
CA GLU A 243 12.29 23.80 -5.07
C GLU A 243 11.90 23.74 -6.55
N LEU A 244 10.62 23.55 -6.85
CA LEU A 244 10.13 23.53 -8.22
C LEU A 244 10.37 24.88 -8.90
N SER A 245 10.02 26.01 -8.28
CA SER A 245 10.31 27.33 -8.84
C SER A 245 11.80 27.63 -8.90
N ARG A 246 12.61 27.10 -7.99
CA ARG A 246 14.08 27.24 -8.00
C ARG A 246 14.71 26.49 -9.17
N LEU A 247 14.24 25.28 -9.46
CA LEU A 247 14.80 24.38 -10.48
C LEU A 247 14.20 24.63 -11.88
N ALA A 248 12.93 25.02 -11.95
CA ALA A 248 12.18 25.27 -13.18
C ALA A 248 11.41 26.61 -13.11
N PRO A 249 12.12 27.75 -13.06
CA PRO A 249 11.48 29.06 -12.93
C PRO A 249 10.58 29.38 -14.14
N ARG A 250 9.47 30.09 -13.90
CA ARG A 250 8.56 30.52 -14.96
C ARG A 250 9.26 31.46 -15.92
N THR A 251 9.39 31.06 -17.18
CA THR A 251 10.08 31.85 -18.22
C THR A 251 9.38 33.18 -18.54
N ARG A 252 8.10 33.34 -18.18
CA ARG A 252 7.29 34.55 -18.43
C ARG A 252 7.53 35.70 -17.43
N SER A 253 8.25 35.49 -16.32
CA SER A 253 8.61 36.54 -15.35
C SER A 253 9.99 37.17 -15.58
N LEU A 254 10.72 36.74 -16.62
CA LEU A 254 11.90 37.46 -17.12
C LEU A 254 11.40 38.56 -18.07
N ALA A 255 11.25 39.79 -17.55
CA ALA A 255 11.08 40.95 -18.42
C ALA A 255 12.24 41.00 -19.43
N PRO A 256 12.01 41.32 -20.71
CA PRO A 256 13.12 41.51 -21.64
C PRO A 256 14.00 42.65 -21.13
N ALA A 257 15.30 42.40 -21.00
CA ALA A 257 16.27 43.42 -20.63
C ALA A 257 16.18 44.60 -21.62
N PRO A 258 16.26 45.86 -21.17
CA PRO A 258 16.27 47.00 -22.08
C PRO A 258 17.55 46.93 -22.91
N VAL A 259 17.37 46.91 -24.23
CA VAL A 259 18.49 46.99 -25.18
C VAL A 259 18.97 48.44 -25.19
N GLU A 260 19.93 48.78 -24.33
CA GLU A 260 20.66 50.04 -24.44
C GLU A 260 21.50 50.01 -25.72
N GLY A 261 21.14 50.89 -26.65
CA GLY A 261 21.75 50.99 -27.96
C GLY A 261 23.22 51.39 -27.87
N LEU A 262 24.05 50.69 -28.64
CA LEU A 262 25.42 51.13 -28.87
C LEU A 262 25.94 50.69 -30.24
N PHE A 263 25.30 51.13 -31.32
CA PHE A 263 25.97 51.21 -32.63
C PHE A 263 25.46 52.41 -33.42
N SER A 264 25.96 53.60 -33.07
CA SER A 264 26.23 54.61 -34.09
C SER A 264 27.46 54.17 -34.87
N ARG A 265 27.31 53.97 -36.18
CA ARG A 265 28.33 54.24 -37.21
C ARG A 265 27.72 53.95 -38.58
N ASP A 266 27.28 55.02 -39.25
CA ASP A 266 27.36 55.10 -40.70
C ASP A 266 28.82 54.90 -41.14
N PRO A 267 29.04 54.27 -42.30
CA PRO A 267 29.52 55.10 -43.40
C PRO A 267 29.03 54.69 -44.80
N LYS A 268 28.76 55.76 -45.58
CA LYS A 268 28.66 55.90 -47.06
C LYS A 268 27.40 55.43 -47.76
#